data_AF-A0A938RR45-F1
#
_entry.id   AF-A0A938RR45-F1
#
_cell.length_a   1.000
_cell.length_b   1.000
_cell.length_c   1.000
_cell.angle_alpha   90.00
_cell.angle_beta   90.00
_cell.angle_gamma   90.00
#
_symmetry.space_group_name_H-M   'P 1'
#
loop_
_entity.id
_entity.type
_entity.pdbx_description
1 polymer ?
#
loop_
_entity_poly.entity_id
_entity_poly.type
_entity_poly.pdbx_seq_one_letter_code
_entity_poly.pdbx_strand_id
1 'polypeptide(L)'
;MGDGIQVEIADPVALIRLDRPEKLNALTYPMLGAIRRAVDAAAADPAVVGIVITGSGRGFCSGLDSEALVATTQGRAPRASAAASEEVPGLFTYLLQVPKPVIAAVNGVAAGGGFVLAAMCDVRFASSAASFTSIFSKRGLVAEHGTTWIVPRLVGTGRALDLLFTSRKIDAGEALRIGLVEYVVAPDELVAAATDYVRQLAGSVSPTSLAETKRMVYAHAGQGYPEALRDADTVQWRVVEQPDAVEGARALIERRAPRFARLGQK
;
A
#
# COMPACT_ATOMS: atom_id res chain seq x y z
N MET A 1 19.51 -18.42 4.88
CA MET A 1 18.03 -18.26 4.91
C MET A 1 17.73 -16.87 4.41
N GLY A 2 16.94 -16.73 3.35
CA GLY A 2 16.67 -15.42 2.73
C GLY A 2 15.86 -14.50 3.64
N ASP A 3 15.82 -13.22 3.28
CA ASP A 3 15.14 -12.13 3.99
C ASP A 3 13.59 -12.27 4.04
N GLY A 4 13.03 -13.39 3.56
CA GLY A 4 11.59 -13.68 3.58
C GLY A 4 10.78 -12.98 2.49
N ILE A 5 11.44 -12.33 1.52
CA ILE A 5 10.82 -11.72 0.35
C ILE A 5 11.62 -12.03 -0.92
N GLN A 6 10.96 -11.97 -2.07
CA GLN A 6 11.56 -11.90 -3.40
C GLN A 6 11.18 -10.58 -4.06
N VAL A 7 12.10 -9.98 -4.80
CA VAL A 7 11.88 -8.72 -5.53
C VAL A 7 12.21 -8.93 -6.99
N GLU A 8 11.28 -8.58 -7.86
CA GLU A 8 11.42 -8.61 -9.31
C GLU A 8 11.12 -7.21 -9.85
N ILE A 9 12.07 -6.59 -10.53
CA ILE A 9 11.86 -5.30 -11.21
C ILE A 9 11.80 -5.57 -12.71
N ALA A 10 10.64 -5.28 -13.30
CA ALA A 10 10.42 -5.30 -14.73
C ALA A 10 9.69 -4.01 -15.09
N ASP A 11 10.40 -3.04 -15.70
CA ASP A 11 9.86 -1.72 -16.06
C ASP A 11 8.45 -1.86 -16.64
N PRO A 12 7.42 -1.22 -16.04
CA PRO A 12 7.47 -0.16 -15.03
C PRO A 12 7.18 -0.58 -13.58
N VAL A 13 7.29 -1.88 -13.26
CA VAL A 13 6.78 -2.46 -12.01
C VAL A 13 7.91 -3.03 -11.14
N ALA A 14 7.88 -2.71 -9.85
CA ALA A 14 8.58 -3.49 -8.82
C ALA A 14 7.58 -4.44 -8.15
N LEU A 15 7.76 -5.75 -8.33
CA LEU A 15 6.93 -6.78 -7.73
C LEU A 15 7.64 -7.40 -6.52
N ILE A 16 7.12 -7.13 -5.33
CA ILE A 16 7.60 -7.65 -4.06
C ILE A 16 6.70 -8.82 -3.64
N ARG A 17 7.26 -10.03 -3.61
CA ARG A 17 6.57 -11.24 -3.13
C ARG A 17 7.02 -11.56 -1.71
N LEU A 18 6.07 -11.69 -0.78
CA LEU A 18 6.32 -12.25 0.53
C LEU A 18 6.53 -13.76 0.39
N ASP A 19 7.68 -14.28 0.80
CA ASP A 19 8.16 -15.60 0.39
C ASP A 19 8.44 -16.53 1.59
N ARG A 20 7.38 -16.79 2.36
CA ARG A 20 7.34 -17.84 3.40
C ARG A 20 6.01 -18.62 3.29
N PRO A 21 5.70 -19.22 2.13
CA PRO A 21 4.38 -19.80 1.83
C PRO A 21 3.95 -20.89 2.84
N GLU A 22 4.91 -21.64 3.37
CA GLU A 22 4.72 -22.67 4.40
C GLU A 22 4.23 -22.11 5.74
N LYS A 23 4.48 -20.82 6.00
CA LYS A 23 4.01 -20.07 7.17
C LYS A 23 2.94 -19.04 6.80
N LEU A 24 2.29 -19.15 5.64
CA LEU A 24 1.33 -18.16 5.15
C LEU A 24 1.90 -16.74 5.12
N ASN A 25 3.20 -16.62 4.81
CA ASN A 25 3.93 -15.36 4.75
C ASN A 25 3.88 -14.56 6.05
N ALA A 26 3.92 -15.25 7.20
CA ALA A 26 4.00 -14.60 8.50
C ALA A 26 5.25 -13.70 8.62
N LEU A 27 5.07 -12.53 9.22
CA LEU A 27 6.06 -11.45 9.28
C LEU A 27 7.04 -11.66 10.44
N THR A 28 8.32 -11.79 10.11
CA THR A 28 9.42 -11.70 11.08
C THR A 28 10.02 -10.29 11.07
N TYR A 29 10.73 -9.89 12.12
CA TYR A 29 11.41 -8.58 12.14
C TYR A 29 12.39 -8.36 10.98
N PRO A 30 13.25 -9.34 10.60
CA PRO A 30 14.10 -9.20 9.43
C PRO A 30 13.31 -8.95 8.13
N MET A 31 12.19 -9.67 7.97
CA MET A 31 11.31 -9.53 6.80
C MET A 31 10.66 -8.15 6.74
N LEU A 32 10.24 -7.58 7.89
CA LEU A 32 9.74 -6.20 7.93
C LEU A 32 10.77 -5.18 7.45
N GLY A 33 12.03 -5.33 7.89
CA GLY A 33 13.13 -4.50 7.43
C GLY A 33 13.43 -4.70 5.93
N ALA A 34 13.33 -5.93 5.43
CA ALA A 34 13.52 -6.24 4.02
C ALA A 34 12.43 -5.61 3.13
N ILE A 35 11.16 -5.67 3.54
CA ILE A 35 10.06 -5.01 2.82
C ILE A 35 10.32 -3.51 2.73
N ARG A 36 10.71 -2.87 3.84
CA ARG A 36 11.04 -1.43 3.84
C ARG A 36 12.17 -1.10 2.85
N ARG A 37 13.29 -1.84 2.93
CA ARG A 37 14.42 -1.64 2.00
C ARG A 37 14.01 -1.82 0.54
N ALA A 38 13.20 -2.83 0.24
CA ALA A 38 12.72 -3.09 -1.11
C ALA A 38 11.81 -1.95 -1.62
N VAL A 39 10.91 -1.44 -0.78
CA VAL A 39 10.06 -0.29 -1.11
C VAL A 39 10.87 0.98 -1.32
N ASP A 40 11.85 1.27 -0.45
CA ASP A 40 12.70 2.45 -0.57
C ASP A 40 13.55 2.39 -1.85
N ALA A 41 14.11 1.22 -2.17
CA ALA A 41 14.86 1.01 -3.41
C ALA A 41 13.97 1.20 -4.65
N ALA A 42 12.76 0.62 -4.65
CA ALA A 42 11.81 0.79 -5.74
C ALA A 42 11.29 2.23 -5.86
N ALA A 43 11.16 2.96 -4.75
CA ALA A 43 10.80 4.37 -4.75
C ALA A 43 11.90 5.24 -5.38
N ALA A 44 13.18 4.90 -5.16
CA ALA A 44 14.32 5.61 -5.72
C ALA A 44 14.62 5.27 -7.19
N ASP A 45 14.22 4.08 -7.69
CA ASP A 45 14.53 3.62 -9.04
C ASP A 45 13.64 4.29 -10.11
N PRO A 46 14.17 5.10 -11.05
CA PRO A 46 13.37 5.73 -12.09
C PRO A 46 12.70 4.75 -13.07
N ALA A 47 13.19 3.52 -13.21
CA ALA A 47 12.52 2.49 -14.02
C ALA A 47 11.18 2.06 -13.42
N VAL A 48 10.99 2.21 -12.11
CA VAL A 48 9.77 1.84 -11.40
C VAL A 48 8.78 3.00 -11.37
N VAL A 49 7.56 2.79 -11.87
CA VAL A 49 6.42 3.73 -11.71
C VAL A 49 5.53 3.31 -10.56
N GLY A 50 5.36 2.01 -10.30
CA GLY A 50 4.53 1.51 -9.22
C GLY A 50 5.06 0.23 -8.60
N ILE A 51 4.68 -0.01 -7.35
CA ILE A 51 5.11 -1.13 -6.53
C ILE A 51 3.91 -2.06 -6.33
N VAL A 52 4.04 -3.34 -6.65
CA VAL A 52 3.02 -4.36 -6.37
C VAL A 52 3.55 -5.26 -5.26
N ILE A 53 2.76 -5.45 -4.20
CA ILE A 53 3.07 -6.35 -3.09
C ILE A 53 2.08 -7.52 -3.10
N THR A 54 2.58 -8.75 -3.10
CA THR A 54 1.75 -9.98 -3.05
C THR A 54 2.40 -11.06 -2.18
N GLY A 55 1.70 -12.15 -1.89
CA GLY A 55 2.25 -13.30 -1.17
C GLY A 55 2.53 -14.50 -2.08
N SER A 56 3.58 -15.25 -1.80
CA SER A 56 3.82 -16.56 -2.40
C SER A 56 2.83 -17.60 -1.86
N GLY A 57 2.42 -18.54 -2.71
CA GLY A 57 1.56 -19.66 -2.33
C GLY A 57 0.11 -19.25 -2.01
N ARG A 58 -0.48 -19.90 -1.01
CA ARG A 58 -1.94 -19.84 -0.73
C ARG A 58 -2.40 -18.64 0.12
N GLY A 59 -1.48 -17.80 0.58
CA GLY A 59 -1.77 -16.72 1.51
C GLY A 59 -1.10 -15.43 1.09
N PHE A 60 -1.73 -14.30 1.41
CA PHE A 60 -1.07 -13.00 1.29
C PHE A 60 -0.12 -12.82 2.46
N CYS A 61 -0.64 -12.72 3.68
CA CYS A 61 0.13 -12.63 4.91
C CYS A 61 -0.77 -12.91 6.13
N SER A 62 -0.38 -13.86 6.98
CA SER A 62 -1.12 -14.22 8.20
C SER A 62 -0.84 -13.33 9.43
N GLY A 63 -0.02 -12.29 9.27
CA GLY A 63 0.34 -11.34 10.33
C GLY A 63 1.71 -11.65 10.93
N LEU A 64 1.97 -11.16 12.15
CA LEU A 64 3.24 -11.42 12.84
C LEU A 64 3.44 -12.93 13.06
N ASP A 65 4.68 -13.37 12.85
CA ASP A 65 5.14 -14.71 13.19
C ASP A 65 4.97 -14.96 14.70
N SER A 66 4.67 -16.21 15.09
CA SER A 66 4.41 -16.58 16.48
C SER A 66 5.55 -16.19 17.42
N GLU A 67 6.81 -16.36 17.00
CA GLU A 67 7.97 -15.98 17.82
C GLU A 67 8.06 -14.46 17.98
N ALA A 68 7.82 -13.72 16.89
CA ALA A 68 7.80 -12.27 16.92
C ALA A 68 6.67 -11.75 17.83
N LEU A 69 5.49 -12.36 17.77
CA LEU A 69 4.35 -12.03 18.61
C LEU A 69 4.64 -12.27 20.10
N VAL A 70 5.23 -13.43 20.45
CA VAL A 70 5.62 -13.74 21.84
C VAL A 70 6.67 -12.74 22.34
N ALA A 71 7.64 -12.36 21.51
CA ALA A 71 8.61 -11.34 21.88
C ALA A 71 7.92 -9.98 22.17
N THR A 72 6.94 -9.59 21.35
CA THR A 72 6.17 -8.34 21.55
C THR A 72 5.39 -8.34 22.85
N THR A 73 4.63 -9.40 23.14
CA THR A 73 3.78 -9.47 24.34
C THR A 73 4.59 -9.51 25.64
N GLN A 74 5.85 -9.92 25.55
CA GLN A 74 6.79 -9.91 26.68
C GLN A 74 7.65 -8.63 26.76
N GLY A 75 7.36 -7.63 25.93
CA GLY A 75 8.11 -6.37 25.91
C GLY A 75 9.55 -6.49 25.36
N ARG A 76 9.86 -7.59 24.67
CA ARG A 76 11.19 -7.89 24.09
C ARG A 76 11.29 -7.51 22.61
N ALA A 77 10.21 -7.01 22.01
CA ALA A 77 10.23 -6.50 20.64
C ALA A 77 11.12 -5.26 20.53
N PRO A 78 11.78 -5.06 19.37
CA PRO A 78 12.40 -3.78 19.04
C PRO A 78 11.34 -2.67 19.14
N ARG A 79 11.50 -1.75 20.09
CA ARG A 79 10.67 -0.55 20.18
C ARG A 79 11.36 0.57 19.43
N ALA A 80 10.68 1.17 18.46
CA ALA A 80 11.13 2.45 17.93
C ALA A 80 11.13 3.47 19.07
N SER A 81 12.27 4.14 19.27
CA SER A 81 12.36 5.29 20.16
C SER A 81 11.45 6.38 19.60
N ALA A 82 10.34 6.69 20.29
CA ALA A 82 9.42 7.77 19.90
C ALA A 82 10.08 9.16 19.87
N ALA A 83 11.32 9.29 20.38
CA ALA A 83 12.00 10.57 20.57
C ALA A 83 13.05 10.89 19.49
N ALA A 84 13.27 10.03 18.48
CA ALA A 84 14.42 10.18 17.58
C ALA A 84 14.13 9.98 16.07
N SER A 85 12.89 9.71 15.65
CA SER A 85 12.57 9.49 14.24
C SER A 85 11.50 10.45 13.71
N GLU A 86 11.76 11.09 12.57
CA GLU A 86 10.75 11.80 11.77
C GLU A 86 9.72 10.83 11.14
N GLU A 87 9.86 9.52 11.37
CA GLU A 87 9.01 8.48 10.80
C GLU A 87 7.64 8.40 11.48
N VAL A 88 6.59 8.22 10.66
CA VAL A 88 5.22 8.01 11.14
C VAL A 88 5.12 6.65 11.84
N PRO A 89 4.76 6.59 13.15
CA PRO A 89 4.69 5.34 13.88
C PRO A 89 3.65 4.38 13.29
N GLY A 90 3.97 3.08 13.33
CA GLY A 90 3.05 2.02 12.90
C GLY A 90 3.69 1.06 11.91
N LEU A 91 3.06 -0.10 11.75
CA LEU A 91 3.50 -1.07 10.76
C LEU A 91 3.02 -0.60 9.38
N PHE A 92 3.94 -0.50 8.42
CA PHE A 92 3.68 -0.12 7.03
C PHE A 92 3.11 1.29 6.79
N THR A 93 3.05 2.15 7.80
CA THR A 93 2.57 3.55 7.67
C THR A 93 3.43 4.39 6.72
N TYR A 94 4.72 4.06 6.59
CA TYR A 94 5.62 4.69 5.61
C TYR A 94 5.16 4.54 4.15
N LEU A 95 4.32 3.54 3.83
CA LEU A 95 3.77 3.35 2.48
C LEU A 95 2.93 4.54 2.01
N LEU A 96 2.29 5.24 2.95
CA LEU A 96 1.50 6.44 2.69
C LEU A 96 2.36 7.61 2.19
N GLN A 97 3.67 7.59 2.48
CA GLN A 97 4.63 8.63 2.12
C GLN A 97 5.43 8.29 0.85
N VAL A 98 5.30 7.08 0.31
CA VAL A 98 5.99 6.67 -0.93
C VAL A 98 5.43 7.49 -2.09
N PRO A 99 6.26 8.19 -2.90
CA PRO A 99 5.78 9.07 -3.98
C PRO A 99 5.25 8.31 -5.20
N LYS A 100 5.24 6.97 -5.14
CA LYS A 100 4.76 6.06 -6.19
C LYS A 100 3.54 5.28 -5.70
N PRO A 101 2.62 4.89 -6.59
CA PRO A 101 1.53 3.98 -6.26
C PRO A 101 2.07 2.66 -5.67
N VAL A 102 1.49 2.25 -4.55
CA VAL A 102 1.73 0.95 -3.90
C VAL A 102 0.44 0.14 -3.96
N ILE A 103 0.49 -1.01 -4.61
CA ILE A 103 -0.66 -1.86 -4.90
C ILE A 103 -0.55 -3.14 -4.08
N ALA A 104 -1.57 -3.48 -3.31
CA ALA A 104 -1.70 -4.80 -2.71
C ALA A 104 -2.42 -5.74 -3.68
N ALA A 105 -1.75 -6.82 -4.09
CA ALA A 105 -2.34 -7.94 -4.80
C ALA A 105 -2.56 -9.09 -3.79
N VAL A 106 -3.73 -9.13 -3.17
CA VAL A 106 -4.07 -10.02 -2.07
C VAL A 106 -4.52 -11.38 -2.60
N ASN A 107 -3.60 -12.34 -2.69
CA ASN A 107 -3.78 -13.67 -3.28
C ASN A 107 -4.51 -14.67 -2.37
N GLY A 108 -4.67 -14.36 -1.08
CA GLY A 108 -5.26 -15.26 -0.11
C GLY A 108 -5.57 -14.58 1.22
N VAL A 109 -5.33 -15.26 2.34
CA VAL A 109 -5.59 -14.69 3.67
C VAL A 109 -4.69 -13.48 3.96
N ALA A 110 -5.31 -12.37 4.37
CA ALA A 110 -4.67 -11.18 4.92
C ALA A 110 -5.17 -10.97 6.36
N ALA A 111 -4.34 -11.33 7.34
CA ALA A 111 -4.70 -11.34 8.75
C ALA A 111 -3.73 -10.48 9.59
N GLY A 112 -4.25 -9.70 10.54
CA GLY A 112 -3.44 -8.89 11.46
C GLY A 112 -2.47 -7.98 10.71
N GLY A 113 -1.16 -8.19 10.88
CA GLY A 113 -0.14 -7.46 10.11
C GLY A 113 -0.32 -7.54 8.59
N GLY A 114 -0.86 -8.64 8.04
CA GLY A 114 -1.19 -8.74 6.61
C GLY A 114 -2.42 -7.91 6.22
N PHE A 115 -3.40 -7.78 7.13
CA PHE A 115 -4.52 -6.86 6.95
C PHE A 115 -4.03 -5.40 6.98
N VAL A 116 -3.11 -5.06 7.91
CA VAL A 116 -2.49 -3.73 7.97
C VAL A 116 -1.73 -3.42 6.68
N LEU A 117 -0.92 -4.36 6.18
CA LEU A 117 -0.18 -4.19 4.93
C LEU A 117 -1.10 -3.88 3.76
N ALA A 118 -2.18 -4.66 3.60
CA ALA A 118 -3.15 -4.42 2.53
C ALA A 118 -3.84 -3.07 2.68
N ALA A 119 -4.26 -2.71 3.90
CA ALA A 119 -4.95 -1.44 4.17
C ALA A 119 -4.06 -0.21 3.96
N MET A 120 -2.74 -0.32 4.18
CA MET A 120 -1.78 0.79 3.99
C MET A 120 -1.29 0.95 2.54
N CYS A 121 -1.59 0.00 1.65
CA CYS A 121 -1.38 0.19 0.21
C CYS A 121 -2.41 1.20 -0.34
N ASP A 122 -2.13 1.81 -1.48
CA ASP A 122 -3.03 2.81 -2.08
C ASP A 122 -4.24 2.14 -2.74
N VAL A 123 -3.98 1.08 -3.51
CA VAL A 123 -4.99 0.30 -4.24
C VAL A 123 -4.86 -1.18 -3.87
N ARG A 124 -5.99 -1.86 -3.70
CA ARG A 124 -6.07 -3.28 -3.36
C ARG A 124 -6.83 -4.04 -4.43
N PHE A 125 -6.12 -4.96 -5.07
CA PHE A 125 -6.69 -6.05 -5.84
C PHE A 125 -6.79 -7.28 -4.94
N ALA A 126 -7.92 -7.96 -4.97
CA ALA A 126 -8.14 -9.20 -4.24
C ALA A 126 -8.40 -10.34 -5.23
N SER A 127 -7.77 -11.49 -4.98
CA SER A 127 -8.25 -12.76 -5.55
C SER A 127 -9.66 -13.03 -5.04
N SER A 128 -10.51 -13.65 -5.86
CA SER A 128 -11.83 -14.13 -5.42
C SER A 128 -11.73 -15.13 -4.25
N ALA A 129 -10.55 -15.76 -4.05
CA ALA A 129 -10.25 -16.63 -2.90
C ALA A 129 -9.67 -15.88 -1.68
N ALA A 130 -9.51 -14.56 -1.76
CA ALA A 130 -8.92 -13.75 -0.68
C ALA A 130 -9.87 -13.63 0.51
N SER A 131 -9.28 -13.36 1.67
CA SER A 131 -10.06 -13.07 2.87
C SER A 131 -9.29 -12.20 3.86
N PHE A 132 -10.03 -11.41 4.63
CA PHE A 132 -9.49 -10.33 5.45
C PHE A 132 -9.97 -10.46 6.90
N THR A 133 -9.08 -10.20 7.84
CA THR A 133 -9.45 -10.07 9.26
C THR A 133 -8.38 -9.28 10.02
N SER A 134 -8.81 -8.33 10.86
CA SER A 134 -7.90 -7.58 11.73
C SER A 134 -7.29 -8.47 12.82
N ILE A 135 -7.94 -9.58 13.21
CA ILE A 135 -7.59 -10.55 14.29
C ILE A 135 -7.27 -9.99 15.68
N PHE A 136 -7.08 -8.68 15.84
CA PHE A 136 -6.56 -8.05 17.05
C PHE A 136 -7.48 -8.26 18.26
N SER A 137 -8.77 -7.90 18.15
CA SER A 137 -9.70 -8.00 19.28
C SER A 137 -9.95 -9.43 19.73
N LYS A 138 -9.90 -10.39 18.80
CA LYS A 138 -9.92 -11.83 19.13
C LYS A 138 -8.69 -12.32 19.88
N ARG A 139 -7.59 -11.56 19.86
CA ARG A 139 -6.33 -11.83 20.58
C ARG A 139 -6.16 -10.94 21.81
N GLY A 140 -7.20 -10.22 22.24
CA GLY A 140 -7.12 -9.28 23.36
C GLY A 140 -6.29 -8.03 23.04
N LEU A 141 -6.04 -7.75 21.75
CA LEU A 141 -5.33 -6.57 21.28
C LEU A 141 -6.32 -5.52 20.76
N VAL A 142 -5.93 -4.26 20.85
CA VAL A 142 -6.72 -3.15 20.30
C VAL A 142 -6.54 -3.06 18.78
N ALA A 143 -7.28 -2.18 18.11
CA ALA A 143 -6.98 -1.82 16.74
C ALA A 143 -5.59 -1.14 16.69
N GLU A 144 -4.60 -1.83 16.12
CA GLU A 144 -3.19 -1.43 16.15
C GLU A 144 -2.73 -0.83 14.81
N HIS A 145 -1.51 -0.28 14.81
CA HIS A 145 -0.75 0.07 13.61
C HIS A 145 -1.50 0.96 12.61
N GLY A 146 -2.20 1.99 13.11
CA GLY A 146 -2.90 2.97 12.27
C GLY A 146 -4.22 2.49 11.68
N THR A 147 -4.70 1.29 12.02
CA THR A 147 -6.00 0.77 11.52
C THR A 147 -7.19 1.62 11.95
N THR A 148 -7.12 2.27 13.11
CA THR A 148 -8.13 3.25 13.56
C THR A 148 -8.21 4.50 12.69
N TRP A 149 -7.17 4.79 11.89
CA TRP A 149 -7.14 5.93 10.98
C TRP A 149 -7.50 5.53 9.55
N ILE A 150 -6.90 4.45 9.03
CA ILE A 150 -7.05 4.09 7.61
C ILE A 150 -8.35 3.32 7.32
N VAL A 151 -8.73 2.36 8.17
CA VAL A 151 -9.92 1.51 7.92
C VAL A 151 -11.22 2.34 7.82
N PRO A 152 -11.53 3.29 8.72
CA PRO A 152 -12.74 4.12 8.55
C PRO A 152 -12.72 4.99 7.30
N ARG A 153 -11.54 5.33 6.74
CA ARG A 153 -11.43 6.06 5.47
C ARG A 153 -11.70 5.18 4.26
N LEU A 154 -11.44 3.88 4.37
CA LEU A 154 -11.74 2.90 3.32
C LEU A 154 -13.22 2.50 3.32
N VAL A 155 -13.77 2.14 4.49
CA VAL A 155 -15.09 1.48 4.58
C VAL A 155 -16.19 2.29 5.27
N GLY A 156 -15.85 3.47 5.79
CA GLY A 156 -16.70 4.27 6.65
C GLY A 156 -16.69 3.82 8.12
N THR A 157 -16.98 4.74 9.04
CA THR A 157 -16.82 4.54 10.49
C THR A 157 -17.60 3.34 11.03
N GLY A 158 -18.88 3.19 10.66
CA GLY A 158 -19.72 2.10 11.19
C GLY A 158 -19.21 0.72 10.83
N ARG A 159 -18.81 0.52 9.56
CA ARG A 159 -18.23 -0.75 9.09
C ARG A 159 -16.85 -0.99 9.68
N ALA A 160 -16.05 0.07 9.83
CA ALA A 160 -14.74 -0.04 10.47
C ALA A 160 -14.87 -0.52 11.91
N LEU A 161 -15.80 0.03 12.69
CA LEU A 161 -16.05 -0.42 14.06
C LEU A 161 -16.53 -1.87 14.11
N ASP A 162 -17.45 -2.29 13.24
CA ASP A 162 -17.87 -3.71 13.14
C ASP A 162 -16.68 -4.63 12.88
N LEU A 163 -15.86 -4.35 11.86
CA LEU A 163 -14.71 -5.16 11.50
C LEU A 163 -13.65 -5.20 12.61
N LEU A 164 -13.36 -4.05 13.21
CA LEU A 164 -12.33 -3.94 14.24
C LEU A 164 -12.77 -4.60 15.55
N PHE A 165 -14.02 -4.40 15.99
CA PHE A 165 -14.56 -5.03 17.20
C PHE A 165 -14.70 -6.54 17.05
N THR A 166 -15.34 -7.00 15.98
CA THR A 166 -15.66 -8.43 15.82
C THR A 166 -14.44 -9.23 15.39
N SER A 167 -13.46 -8.58 14.73
CA SER A 167 -12.38 -9.25 14.01
C SER A 167 -12.90 -10.43 13.16
N ARG A 168 -14.13 -10.32 12.63
CA ARG A 168 -14.72 -11.36 11.79
C ARG A 168 -13.95 -11.47 10.48
N LYS A 169 -13.97 -12.67 9.91
CA LYS A 169 -13.38 -12.91 8.60
C LYS A 169 -14.38 -12.43 7.56
N ILE A 170 -13.91 -11.63 6.60
CA ILE A 170 -14.69 -11.24 5.41
C ILE A 170 -14.02 -11.80 4.17
N ASP A 171 -14.82 -12.16 3.16
CA ASP A 171 -14.33 -12.62 1.87
C ASP A 171 -14.10 -11.43 0.90
N ALA A 172 -13.59 -11.72 -0.29
CA ALA A 172 -13.32 -10.73 -1.32
C ALA A 172 -14.59 -9.99 -1.79
N GLY A 173 -15.74 -10.68 -1.84
CA GLY A 173 -17.01 -10.08 -2.29
C GLY A 173 -17.54 -9.06 -1.29
N GLU A 174 -17.51 -9.38 0.00
CA GLU A 174 -17.83 -8.41 1.04
C GLU A 174 -16.81 -7.27 1.06
N ALA A 175 -15.50 -7.57 0.97
CA ALA A 175 -14.45 -6.56 0.95
C ALA A 175 -14.67 -5.53 -0.18
N LEU A 176 -15.07 -5.98 -1.37
CA LEU A 176 -15.43 -5.10 -2.48
C LEU A 176 -16.67 -4.25 -2.16
N ARG A 177 -17.75 -4.89 -1.69
CA ARG A 177 -19.03 -4.22 -1.38
C ARG A 177 -18.89 -3.11 -0.33
N ILE A 178 -17.95 -3.25 0.60
CA ILE A 178 -17.75 -2.26 1.66
C ILE A 178 -16.66 -1.22 1.34
N GLY A 179 -15.96 -1.34 0.21
CA GLY A 179 -14.86 -0.44 -0.17
C GLY A 179 -13.52 -0.75 0.49
N LEU A 180 -13.33 -1.96 1.04
CA LEU A 180 -12.02 -2.38 1.55
C LEU A 180 -11.07 -2.69 0.39
N VAL A 181 -11.57 -3.18 -0.74
CA VAL A 181 -10.78 -3.42 -1.96
C VAL A 181 -11.47 -2.79 -3.16
N GLU A 182 -10.70 -2.36 -4.14
CA GLU A 182 -11.20 -1.72 -5.36
C GLU A 182 -11.51 -2.75 -6.45
N TYR A 183 -10.79 -3.87 -6.47
CA TYR A 183 -10.91 -4.88 -7.52
C TYR A 183 -10.94 -6.30 -6.94
N VAL A 184 -11.79 -7.14 -7.53
CA VAL A 184 -11.80 -8.60 -7.29
C VAL A 184 -11.64 -9.30 -8.63
N VAL A 185 -10.67 -10.19 -8.73
CA VAL A 185 -10.29 -10.89 -9.96
C VAL A 185 -10.06 -12.38 -9.70
N ALA A 186 -9.96 -13.19 -10.76
CA ALA A 186 -9.65 -14.61 -10.60
C ALA A 186 -8.24 -14.81 -9.97
N PRO A 187 -8.01 -15.89 -9.21
CA PRO A 187 -6.74 -16.09 -8.51
C PRO A 187 -5.50 -16.09 -9.42
N ASP A 188 -5.63 -16.63 -10.62
CA ASP A 188 -4.59 -16.73 -11.65
C ASP A 188 -4.35 -15.43 -12.42
N GLU A 189 -5.32 -14.50 -12.41
CA GLU A 189 -5.22 -13.19 -13.05
C GLU A 189 -4.67 -12.10 -12.12
N LEU A 190 -4.65 -12.35 -10.81
CA LEU A 190 -4.43 -11.32 -9.80
C LEU A 190 -3.16 -10.48 -9.99
N VAL A 191 -2.01 -11.15 -10.13
CA VAL A 191 -0.73 -10.45 -10.28
C VAL A 191 -0.68 -9.72 -11.61
N ALA A 192 -1.17 -10.34 -12.69
CA ALA A 192 -1.24 -9.73 -14.02
C ALA A 192 -2.07 -8.44 -13.97
N ALA A 193 -3.30 -8.49 -13.44
CA ALA A 193 -4.19 -7.34 -13.32
C ALA A 193 -3.58 -6.19 -12.51
N ALA A 194 -2.95 -6.50 -11.37
CA ALA A 194 -2.26 -5.49 -10.56
C ALA A 194 -1.05 -4.86 -11.29
N THR A 195 -0.27 -5.66 -12.02
CA THR A 195 0.86 -5.16 -12.81
C THR A 195 0.41 -4.34 -14.02
N ASP A 196 -0.70 -4.72 -14.67
CA ASP A 196 -1.27 -4.01 -15.81
C ASP A 196 -1.84 -2.66 -15.41
N TYR A 197 -2.42 -2.55 -14.21
CA TYR A 197 -2.80 -1.25 -13.64
C TYR A 197 -1.61 -0.28 -13.58
N VAL A 198 -0.44 -0.75 -13.11
CA VAL A 198 0.79 0.08 -13.10
C VAL A 198 1.27 0.41 -14.51
N ARG A 199 1.21 -0.55 -15.45
CA ARG A 199 1.57 -0.30 -16.86
C ARG A 199 0.69 0.76 -17.51
N GLN A 200 -0.61 0.76 -17.22
CA GLN A 200 -1.55 1.77 -17.71
C GLN A 200 -1.20 3.16 -17.17
N LEU A 201 -0.89 3.28 -15.87
CA LEU A 201 -0.42 4.52 -15.28
C LEU A 201 0.86 5.01 -15.94
N ALA A 202 1.85 4.14 -16.11
CA ALA A 202 3.12 4.47 -16.74
C ALA A 202 2.99 4.96 -18.18
N GLY A 203 1.98 4.47 -18.92
CA GLY A 203 1.78 4.83 -20.33
C GLY A 203 1.00 6.13 -20.56
N SER A 204 0.34 6.69 -19.54
CA SER A 204 -0.63 7.76 -19.77
C SER A 204 -0.78 8.80 -18.66
N VAL A 205 -0.12 8.62 -17.50
CA VAL A 205 -0.30 9.49 -16.33
C VAL A 205 1.04 10.10 -15.91
N SER A 206 1.04 11.40 -15.61
CA SER A 206 2.23 12.12 -15.13
C SER A 206 2.71 11.54 -13.79
N PRO A 207 4.00 11.14 -13.69
CA PRO A 207 4.59 10.70 -12.43
C PRO A 207 4.56 11.80 -11.35
N THR A 208 4.73 13.06 -11.75
CA THR A 208 4.63 14.21 -10.84
C THR A 208 3.22 14.35 -10.29
N SER A 209 2.20 14.26 -11.15
CA SER A 209 0.79 14.32 -10.72
C SER A 209 0.42 13.16 -9.81
N LEU A 210 0.89 11.93 -10.07
CA LEU A 210 0.66 10.78 -9.19
C LEU A 210 1.24 11.03 -7.79
N ALA A 211 2.50 11.45 -7.72
CA ALA A 211 3.21 11.70 -6.46
C ALA A 211 2.52 12.78 -5.62
N GLU A 212 2.23 13.93 -6.24
CA GLU A 212 1.60 15.06 -5.55
C GLU A 212 0.16 14.78 -5.15
N THR A 213 -0.61 14.09 -6.01
CA THR A 213 -1.99 13.70 -5.68
C THR A 213 -2.01 12.77 -4.47
N LYS A 214 -1.15 11.73 -4.45
CA LYS A 214 -1.04 10.82 -3.31
C LYS A 214 -0.66 11.58 -2.03
N ARG A 215 0.36 12.44 -2.10
CA ARG A 215 0.80 13.27 -0.97
C ARG A 215 -0.34 14.12 -0.41
N MET A 216 -1.07 14.82 -1.29
CA MET A 216 -2.19 15.67 -0.91
C MET A 216 -3.33 14.86 -0.28
N VAL A 217 -3.76 13.75 -0.89
CA VAL A 217 -4.85 12.91 -0.35
C VAL A 217 -4.59 12.52 1.10
N TYR A 218 -3.39 12.04 1.43
CA TYR A 218 -3.07 11.62 2.80
C TYR A 218 -2.79 12.79 3.74
N ALA A 219 -2.16 13.88 3.26
CA ALA A 219 -1.95 15.07 4.09
C ALA A 219 -3.29 15.74 4.46
N HIS A 220 -4.19 15.89 3.48
CA HIS A 220 -5.49 16.56 3.64
C HIS A 220 -6.44 15.74 4.51
N ALA A 221 -6.27 14.42 4.57
CA ALA A 221 -7.02 13.55 5.45
C ALA A 221 -6.82 13.87 6.95
N GLY A 222 -5.78 14.63 7.32
CA GLY A 222 -5.53 15.13 8.68
C GLY A 222 -5.84 16.63 8.88
N GLN A 223 -6.35 17.32 7.87
CA GLN A 223 -6.51 18.77 7.86
C GLN A 223 -7.99 19.20 7.83
N GLY A 224 -8.25 20.45 8.20
CA GLY A 224 -9.52 21.11 7.88
C GLY A 224 -9.59 21.43 6.39
N TYR A 225 -10.81 21.53 5.85
CA TYR A 225 -10.99 21.82 4.42
C TYR A 225 -10.32 23.14 3.96
N PRO A 226 -10.25 24.24 4.75
CA PRO A 226 -9.58 25.47 4.31
C PRO A 226 -8.07 25.31 4.18
N GLU A 227 -7.42 24.52 5.05
CA GLU A 227 -5.99 24.20 4.95
C GLU A 227 -5.72 23.33 3.72
N ALA A 228 -6.54 22.29 3.52
CA ALA A 228 -6.43 21.37 2.40
C ALA A 228 -6.59 22.09 1.04
N LEU A 229 -7.58 22.97 0.90
CA LEU A 229 -7.82 23.73 -0.33
C LEU A 229 -6.68 24.72 -0.63
N ARG A 230 -6.11 25.38 0.39
CA ARG A 230 -4.95 26.26 0.20
C ARG A 230 -3.70 25.51 -0.23
N ASP A 231 -3.44 24.33 0.35
CA ASP A 231 -2.35 23.45 -0.10
C ASP A 231 -2.58 22.98 -1.55
N ALA A 232 -3.80 22.56 -1.88
CA ALA A 232 -4.16 22.13 -3.23
C ALA A 232 -3.92 23.22 -4.28
N ASP A 233 -4.36 24.45 -4.03
CA ASP A 233 -4.12 25.59 -4.93
C ASP A 233 -2.62 25.90 -5.09
N THR A 234 -1.87 25.85 -3.97
CA THR A 234 -0.41 26.08 -4.00
C THR A 234 0.31 25.03 -4.83
N VAL A 235 -0.05 23.76 -4.65
CA VAL A 235 0.52 22.63 -5.40
C VAL A 235 0.13 22.70 -6.87
N GLN A 236 -1.13 23.04 -7.17
CA GLN A 236 -1.61 23.21 -8.54
C GLN A 236 -0.74 24.22 -9.28
N TRP A 237 -0.59 25.43 -8.77
CA TRP A 237 0.24 26.47 -9.41
C TRP A 237 1.69 26.02 -9.61
N ARG A 238 2.26 25.30 -8.64
CA ARG A 238 3.62 24.75 -8.77
C ARG A 238 3.72 23.69 -9.87
N VAL A 239 2.70 22.84 -10.05
CA VAL A 239 2.73 21.68 -10.97
C VAL A 239 2.31 22.05 -12.39
N VAL A 240 1.39 23.00 -12.60
CA VAL A 240 0.93 23.38 -13.96
C VAL A 240 2.03 24.05 -14.80
N GLU A 241 3.08 24.56 -14.15
CA GLU A 241 4.26 25.15 -14.80
C GLU A 241 5.38 24.12 -15.08
N GLN A 242 5.20 22.85 -14.70
CA GLN A 242 6.22 21.81 -14.86
C GLN A 242 6.19 21.12 -16.23
N PRO A 243 7.28 20.45 -16.64
CA PRO A 243 7.38 19.77 -17.94
C PRO A 243 6.23 18.81 -18.25
N ASP A 244 5.75 18.07 -17.24
CA ASP A 244 4.63 17.15 -17.41
C ASP A 244 3.33 17.86 -17.83
N ALA A 245 3.02 19.03 -17.26
CA ALA A 245 1.83 19.79 -17.63
C ALA A 245 1.93 20.34 -19.06
N VAL A 246 3.10 20.83 -19.45
CA VAL A 246 3.40 21.29 -20.82
C VAL A 246 3.24 20.16 -21.83
N GLU A 247 3.80 18.98 -21.54
CA GLU A 247 3.68 17.80 -22.39
C GLU A 247 2.23 17.29 -22.47
N GLY A 248 1.50 17.30 -21.35
CA GLY A 248 0.08 16.95 -21.34
C GLY A 248 -0.76 17.84 -22.25
N ALA A 249 -0.57 19.17 -22.18
CA ALA A 249 -1.24 20.12 -23.05
C ALA A 249 -0.87 19.92 -24.52
N ARG A 250 0.43 19.69 -24.79
CA ARG A 250 0.93 19.45 -26.15
C ARG A 250 0.38 18.15 -26.75
N ALA A 251 0.42 17.06 -26.01
CA ALA A 251 -0.08 15.75 -26.45
C ALA A 251 -1.58 15.78 -26.77
N LEU A 252 -2.35 16.54 -25.98
CA LEU A 252 -3.78 16.78 -26.24
C LEU A 252 -4.01 17.50 -27.57
N ILE A 253 -3.29 18.60 -27.81
CA ILE A 253 -3.38 19.37 -29.07
C ILE A 253 -2.97 18.52 -30.28
N GLU A 254 -1.89 17.74 -30.12
CA GLU A 254 -1.33 16.87 -31.17
C GLU A 254 -2.08 15.53 -31.32
N ARG A 255 -3.11 15.26 -30.48
CA ARG A 255 -3.90 14.02 -30.46
C ARG A 255 -3.04 12.74 -30.40
N ARG A 256 -2.04 12.73 -29.54
CA ARG A 256 -1.16 11.59 -29.29
C ARG A 256 -1.09 11.25 -27.80
N ALA A 257 -0.54 10.09 -27.46
CA ALA A 257 -0.22 9.77 -26.08
C ALA A 257 0.87 10.72 -25.53
N PRO A 258 0.77 11.15 -24.26
CA PRO A 258 1.79 11.95 -23.63
C PRO A 258 3.05 11.11 -23.34
N ARG A 259 4.20 11.77 -23.31
CA ARG A 259 5.50 11.17 -23.01
C ARG A 259 6.11 11.87 -21.79
N PHE A 260 5.70 11.44 -20.61
CA PHE A 260 6.20 11.98 -19.35
C PHE A 260 7.57 11.39 -18.99
N ALA A 261 8.45 12.22 -18.41
CA ALA A 261 9.70 11.76 -17.83
C ALA A 261 9.42 10.94 -16.57
N ARG A 262 10.26 9.94 -16.26
CA ARG A 262 10.08 9.15 -15.02
C ARG A 262 10.44 10.00 -13.80
N LEU A 263 9.83 9.70 -12.66
CA LEU A 263 10.12 10.40 -11.41
C LEU A 263 11.62 10.28 -11.08
N GLY A 264 12.28 11.42 -10.85
CA GLY A 264 13.72 11.48 -10.57
C GLY A 264 14.61 11.60 -11.82
N GLN A 265 14.07 11.48 -13.03
CA GLN A 265 14.74 11.89 -14.27
C GLN A 265 14.48 13.38 -14.52
N LYS A 266 15.55 14.16 -14.74
CA LYS A 266 15.47 15.56 -15.16
C LYS A 266 15.49 15.66 -16.67
#